data_AF-A0A9Q1BS65-F1
#
_entry.id   AF-A0A9Q1BS65-F1
#
_cell.length_a   1.000
_cell.length_b   1.000
_cell.length_c   1.000
_cell.angle_alpha   90.00
_cell.angle_beta   90.00
_cell.angle_gamma   90.00
#
_symmetry.space_group_name_H-M   'P 1'
#
loop_
_entity.id
_entity.type
_entity.pdbx_description
1 polymer ?
#
loop_
_entity_poly.entity_id
_entity_poly.type
_entity_poly.pdbx_seq_one_letter_code
_entity_poly.pdbx_strand_id
1 'polypeptide(L)'
;MNNPLGELKVALGQQLTVKDCKDLATLAGLPPAVIDKIKDGLSLMSTLEQRGKFTKDDVSYLVDIFTQCELGRAASIARDYQTESVQKRPDNPLGVMKIAVASQLTYTDCQTVATMANFPPAKREQMKDGVTLMNALEGMGCYKEHDVKELLVLLTKCDLHKAATIVEEYHQKNHSANGVNGSNAATPDHPCIPVQPDDPTVSPNFALSHMEDEIPECKLAQVAEVMGQRAKIFAVAHLTLTTVEVQSCEYNTNTLADRNFNYLMAWKSKVGEEATYKKLCENLHKFKFSKEVWSVLEIVD
;
A
#
# COMPACT_ATOMS: atom_id res chain seq x y z
N MET A 1 35.59 14.62 -3.99
CA MET A 1 34.34 13.90 -4.35
C MET A 1 33.90 13.16 -3.09
N ASN A 2 32.88 13.64 -2.39
CA ASN A 2 32.36 12.93 -1.23
C ASN A 2 31.66 11.67 -1.75
N ASN A 3 32.04 10.50 -1.22
CA ASN A 3 31.36 9.25 -1.49
C ASN A 3 30.44 8.97 -0.29
N PRO A 4 29.23 9.55 -0.25
CA PRO A 4 28.36 9.47 0.93
C PRO A 4 28.01 8.03 1.28
N LEU A 5 27.87 7.15 0.28
CA LEU A 5 27.65 5.72 0.54
C LEU A 5 28.90 5.05 1.15
N GLY A 6 30.10 5.44 0.71
CA GLY A 6 31.36 5.00 1.31
C GLY A 6 31.46 5.38 2.79
N GLU A 7 31.13 6.63 3.13
CA GLU A 7 31.13 7.14 4.50
C GLU A 7 30.09 6.41 5.38
N LEU A 8 28.89 6.16 4.84
CA LEU A 8 27.86 5.37 5.52
C LEU A 8 28.37 3.96 5.86
N LYS A 9 28.97 3.26 4.89
CA LYS A 9 29.45 1.88 5.10
C LYS A 9 30.52 1.82 6.18
N VAL A 10 31.40 2.81 6.25
CA VAL A 10 32.41 2.92 7.30
C VAL A 10 31.75 3.18 8.66
N ALA A 11 30.83 4.14 8.74
CA ALA A 11 30.14 4.50 9.98
C ALA A 11 29.32 3.32 10.54
N LEU A 12 28.58 2.62 9.68
CA LEU A 12 27.84 1.41 10.04
C LEU A 12 28.78 0.27 10.42
N GLY A 13 29.84 0.04 9.64
CA GLY A 13 30.80 -1.03 9.89
C GLY A 13 31.50 -0.91 11.25
N GLN A 14 31.71 0.32 11.74
CA GLN A 14 32.28 0.58 13.06
C GLN A 14 31.32 0.27 14.23
N GLN A 15 30.01 0.19 13.98
CA GLN A 15 29.03 -0.14 15.02
C GLN A 15 28.83 -1.65 15.20
N LEU A 16 29.43 -2.48 14.34
CA LEU A 16 29.15 -3.92 14.29
C LEU A 16 30.33 -4.73 14.81
N THR A 17 30.06 -5.66 15.72
CA THR A 17 31.04 -6.70 16.07
C THR A 17 31.06 -7.79 15.00
N VAL A 18 32.11 -8.63 15.01
CA VAL A 18 32.21 -9.80 14.11
C VAL A 18 31.03 -10.75 14.30
N LYS A 19 30.51 -10.87 15.53
CA LYS A 19 29.32 -11.68 15.81
C LYS A 19 28.08 -11.09 15.14
N ASP A 20 27.83 -9.79 15.35
CA ASP A 20 26.70 -9.09 14.72
C ASP A 20 26.75 -9.23 13.20
N CYS A 21 27.96 -9.16 12.63
CA CYS A 21 28.15 -9.31 11.19
C CYS A 21 27.68 -10.67 10.67
N LYS A 22 27.97 -11.76 11.39
CA LYS A 22 27.56 -13.11 11.02
C LYS A 22 26.06 -13.35 11.21
N ASP A 23 25.50 -12.82 12.30
CA ASP A 23 24.08 -12.91 12.60
C ASP A 23 23.27 -12.17 11.52
N LEU A 24 23.68 -10.94 11.17
CA LEU A 24 23.10 -10.15 10.08
C LEU A 24 23.24 -10.82 8.72
N ALA A 25 24.41 -11.41 8.42
CA ALA A 25 24.64 -12.11 7.16
C ALA A 25 23.71 -13.33 7.00
N THR A 26 23.45 -14.03 8.11
CA THR A 26 22.52 -15.16 8.17
C THR A 26 21.09 -14.69 7.92
N LEU A 27 20.65 -13.64 8.63
CA LEU A 27 19.33 -13.03 8.43
C LEU A 27 19.13 -12.47 7.02
N ALA A 28 20.20 -11.98 6.40
CA ALA A 28 20.18 -11.51 5.02
C ALA A 28 20.07 -12.63 3.97
N GLY A 29 20.08 -13.91 4.40
CA GLY A 29 20.02 -15.07 3.53
C GLY A 29 21.31 -15.31 2.74
N LEU A 30 22.47 -14.91 3.28
CA LEU A 30 23.75 -15.15 2.61
C LEU A 30 24.16 -16.63 2.77
N PRO A 31 24.74 -17.26 1.73
CA PRO A 31 25.25 -18.63 1.82
C PRO A 31 26.36 -18.74 2.88
N PRO A 32 26.50 -19.89 3.58
CA PRO A 32 27.53 -20.09 4.61
C PRO A 32 28.96 -19.78 4.12
N ALA A 33 29.31 -20.17 2.89
CA ALA A 33 30.60 -19.91 2.29
C ALA A 33 30.92 -18.41 2.08
N VAL A 34 29.91 -17.54 2.10
CA VAL A 34 30.04 -16.08 2.04
C VAL A 34 30.10 -15.50 3.44
N ILE A 35 29.29 -16.03 4.37
CA ILE A 35 29.32 -15.64 5.79
C ILE A 35 30.71 -15.85 6.39
N ASP A 36 31.36 -16.98 6.08
CA ASP A 36 32.71 -17.30 6.58
C ASP A 36 33.80 -16.33 6.09
N LYS A 37 33.55 -15.61 4.98
CA LYS A 37 34.48 -14.63 4.41
C LYS A 37 34.30 -13.22 4.98
N ILE A 38 33.26 -12.98 5.77
CA ILE A 38 32.99 -11.69 6.41
C ILE A 38 33.89 -11.54 7.63
N LYS A 39 34.78 -10.55 7.59
CA LYS A 39 35.83 -10.32 8.61
C LYS A 39 35.48 -9.18 9.57
N ASP A 40 34.74 -8.21 9.07
CA ASP A 40 34.37 -6.98 9.79
C ASP A 40 33.10 -6.36 9.19
N GLY A 41 32.58 -5.33 9.85
CA GLY A 41 31.35 -4.65 9.41
C GLY A 41 31.47 -4.02 8.02
N LEU A 42 32.66 -3.55 7.60
CA LEU A 42 32.84 -2.95 6.28
C LEU A 42 32.74 -4.01 5.16
N SER A 43 33.30 -5.20 5.40
CA SER A 43 33.20 -6.34 4.49
C SER A 43 31.75 -6.85 4.37
N LEU A 44 30.98 -6.84 5.46
CA LEU A 44 29.54 -7.13 5.42
C LEU A 44 28.80 -6.08 4.58
N MET A 45 28.97 -4.79 4.88
CA MET A 45 28.26 -3.71 4.17
C MET A 45 28.55 -3.75 2.67
N SER A 46 29.81 -3.97 2.29
CA SER A 46 30.20 -4.11 0.88
C SER A 46 29.58 -5.35 0.22
N THR A 47 29.47 -6.47 0.94
CA THR A 47 28.85 -7.71 0.44
C THR A 47 27.34 -7.54 0.24
N LEU A 48 26.66 -6.86 1.16
CA LEU A 48 25.23 -6.58 1.07
C LEU A 48 24.94 -5.62 -0.09
N GLU A 49 25.75 -4.57 -0.28
CA GLU A 49 25.66 -3.66 -1.42
C GLU A 49 25.86 -4.40 -2.76
N GLN A 50 26.92 -5.21 -2.89
CA GLN A 50 27.20 -5.97 -4.11
C GLN A 50 26.07 -6.95 -4.48
N ARG A 51 25.29 -7.38 -3.49
CA ARG A 51 24.13 -8.26 -3.67
C ARG A 51 22.82 -7.51 -3.81
N GLY A 52 22.87 -6.19 -3.98
CA GLY A 52 21.70 -5.35 -4.21
C GLY A 52 20.75 -5.29 -3.02
N LYS A 53 21.25 -5.55 -1.80
CA LYS A 53 20.42 -5.46 -0.59
C LYS A 53 20.12 -4.02 -0.21
N PHE A 54 21.01 -3.11 -0.55
CA PHE A 54 20.81 -1.67 -0.43
C PHE A 54 21.63 -0.94 -1.49
N THR A 55 21.31 0.33 -1.71
CA THR A 55 22.00 1.21 -2.65
C THR A 55 22.29 2.57 -2.01
N LYS A 56 22.94 3.48 -2.74
CA LYS A 56 23.12 4.87 -2.29
C LYS A 56 21.78 5.64 -2.21
N ASP A 57 20.73 5.10 -2.80
CA ASP A 57 19.42 5.73 -2.97
C ASP A 57 18.40 5.16 -1.98
N ASP A 58 18.61 3.92 -1.55
CA ASP A 58 17.71 3.17 -0.70
C ASP A 58 18.50 2.28 0.26
N VAL A 59 18.46 2.65 1.54
CA VAL A 59 19.03 1.91 2.66
C VAL A 59 17.94 1.40 3.61
N SER A 60 16.67 1.39 3.19
CA SER A 60 15.53 0.89 3.99
C SER A 60 15.77 -0.52 4.52
N TYR A 61 16.33 -1.40 3.69
CA TYR A 61 16.72 -2.75 4.08
C TYR A 61 17.69 -2.78 5.28
N LEU A 62 18.65 -1.84 5.34
CA LEU A 62 19.59 -1.74 6.45
C LEU A 62 18.88 -1.27 7.73
N VAL A 63 17.96 -0.30 7.61
CA VAL A 63 17.14 0.16 8.74
C VAL A 63 16.32 -1.00 9.32
N ASP A 64 15.68 -1.79 8.46
CA ASP A 64 14.85 -2.92 8.89
C ASP A 64 15.68 -4.00 9.58
N ILE A 65 16.79 -4.45 8.96
CA ILE A 65 17.58 -5.56 9.51
C ILE A 65 18.31 -5.17 10.81
N PHE A 66 18.79 -3.93 10.94
CA PHE A 66 19.39 -3.45 12.19
C PHE A 66 18.36 -3.31 13.31
N THR A 67 17.13 -2.91 12.96
CA THR A 67 16.03 -2.80 13.93
C THR A 67 15.59 -4.19 14.44
N GLN A 68 15.57 -5.19 13.57
CA GLN A 68 15.28 -6.58 13.94
C GLN A 68 16.36 -7.18 14.84
N CYS A 69 17.62 -6.80 14.66
CA CYS A 69 18.73 -7.27 15.48
C CYS A 69 19.00 -6.42 16.74
N GLU A 70 18.12 -5.47 17.06
CA GLU A 70 18.27 -4.54 18.18
C GLU A 70 19.56 -3.71 18.15
N LEU A 71 20.12 -3.48 16.96
CA LEU A 71 21.34 -2.71 16.74
C LEU A 71 21.02 -1.21 16.63
N GLY A 72 20.55 -0.63 17.75
CA GLY A 72 19.95 0.70 17.79
C GLY A 72 20.82 1.83 17.21
N ARG A 73 22.14 1.83 17.47
CA ARG A 73 23.05 2.85 16.91
C ARG A 73 23.22 2.71 15.39
N ALA A 74 23.36 1.48 14.88
CA ALA A 74 23.48 1.24 13.44
C ALA A 74 22.16 1.58 12.71
N ALA A 75 21.02 1.25 13.31
CA ALA A 75 19.70 1.61 12.79
C ALA A 75 19.51 3.14 12.72
N SER A 76 19.96 3.88 13.74
CA SER A 76 19.90 5.36 13.72
C SER A 76 20.74 5.93 12.59
N ILE A 77 22.01 5.51 12.45
CA ILE A 77 22.91 6.00 11.39
C ILE A 77 22.33 5.74 10.00
N ALA A 78 21.77 4.54 9.77
CA ALA A 78 21.12 4.22 8.50
C ALA A 78 19.88 5.09 8.25
N ARG A 79 19.08 5.38 9.27
CA ARG A 79 17.89 6.24 9.19
C ARG A 79 18.26 7.70 8.90
N ASP A 80 19.29 8.21 9.54
CA ASP A 80 19.79 9.57 9.33
C ASP A 80 20.29 9.73 7.90
N TYR A 81 21.04 8.75 7.39
CA TYR A 81 21.48 8.73 6.01
C TYR A 81 20.31 8.65 5.01
N GLN A 82 19.32 7.79 5.27
CA GLN A 82 18.13 7.71 4.43
C GLN A 82 17.40 9.07 4.38
N THR A 83 17.33 9.75 5.51
CA THR A 83 16.70 11.08 5.62
C THR A 83 17.47 12.12 4.83
N GLU A 84 18.79 12.19 5.00
CA GLU A 84 19.64 13.16 4.30
C GLU A 84 19.75 12.90 2.80
N SER A 85 19.90 11.64 2.39
CA SER A 85 20.04 11.25 0.97
C SER A 85 18.79 11.51 0.16
N VAL A 86 17.63 11.47 0.81
CA VAL A 86 16.33 11.82 0.24
C VAL A 86 16.12 13.34 0.21
N GLN A 87 16.44 14.06 1.30
CA GLN A 87 16.27 15.53 1.35
C GLN A 87 17.16 16.28 0.34
N LYS A 88 18.28 15.69 -0.10
CA LYS A 88 19.22 16.29 -1.07
C LYS A 88 18.86 16.03 -2.55
N ARG A 89 17.68 15.47 -2.87
CA ARG A 89 17.31 15.09 -4.26
C ARG A 89 16.04 15.79 -4.77
N PRO A 90 16.14 16.66 -5.77
CA PRO A 90 14.98 17.16 -6.50
C PRO A 90 14.36 16.10 -7.45
N ASP A 91 15.10 15.03 -7.77
CA ASP A 91 14.73 14.04 -8.81
C ASP A 91 13.91 12.85 -8.27
N ASN A 92 13.67 12.76 -6.97
CA ASN A 92 12.84 11.73 -6.34
C ASN A 92 11.80 12.37 -5.41
N PRO A 93 10.78 13.04 -5.98
CA PRO A 93 9.79 13.77 -5.20
C PRO A 93 8.97 12.84 -4.30
N LEU A 94 8.75 11.57 -4.71
CA LEU A 94 8.04 10.58 -3.89
C LEU A 94 8.84 10.24 -2.63
N GLY A 95 10.14 10.00 -2.78
CA GLY A 95 11.05 9.76 -1.66
C GLY A 95 11.02 10.93 -0.68
N VAL A 96 11.12 12.17 -1.18
CA VAL A 96 11.07 13.39 -0.35
C VAL A 96 9.78 13.46 0.44
N MET A 97 8.63 13.26 -0.21
CA MET A 97 7.34 13.23 0.45
C MET A 97 7.30 12.14 1.53
N LYS A 98 7.75 10.93 1.21
CA LYS A 98 7.76 9.78 2.12
C LYS A 98 8.53 10.06 3.41
N ILE A 99 9.72 10.63 3.30
CA ILE A 99 10.55 10.98 4.47
C ILE A 99 9.95 12.16 5.24
N ALA A 100 9.44 13.17 4.54
CA ALA A 100 8.78 14.30 5.18
C ALA A 100 7.55 13.85 5.99
N VAL A 101 6.71 12.97 5.43
CA VAL A 101 5.60 12.32 6.15
C VAL A 101 6.11 11.51 7.33
N ALA A 102 7.08 10.63 7.12
CA ALA A 102 7.65 9.79 8.18
C ALA A 102 8.17 10.61 9.37
N SER A 103 8.76 11.78 9.11
CA SER A 103 9.28 12.69 10.15
C SER A 103 8.19 13.32 11.03
N GLN A 104 6.94 13.35 10.56
CA GLN A 104 5.80 13.89 11.31
C GLN A 104 5.12 12.84 12.20
N LEU A 105 5.49 11.56 12.08
CA LEU A 105 4.81 10.47 12.76
C LEU A 105 5.56 10.09 14.05
N THR A 106 4.84 10.10 15.16
CA THR A 106 5.29 9.47 16.40
C THR A 106 5.10 7.96 16.35
N TYR A 107 5.68 7.24 17.32
CA TYR A 107 5.42 5.81 17.49
C TYR A 107 3.92 5.50 17.61
N THR A 108 3.18 6.28 18.41
CA THR A 108 1.73 6.11 18.59
C THR A 108 0.99 6.31 17.27
N ASP A 109 1.37 7.32 16.48
CA ASP A 109 0.79 7.56 15.16
C ASP A 109 1.05 6.37 14.23
N CYS A 110 2.27 5.81 14.28
CA CYS A 110 2.62 4.63 13.49
C CYS A 110 1.77 3.42 13.85
N GLN A 111 1.52 3.19 15.14
CA GLN A 111 0.67 2.10 15.59
C GLN A 111 -0.81 2.32 15.22
N THR A 112 -1.29 3.55 15.31
CA THR A 112 -2.66 3.93 14.92
C THR A 112 -2.86 3.73 13.42
N VAL A 113 -1.94 4.24 12.60
CA VAL A 113 -1.98 4.09 11.14
C VAL A 113 -1.82 2.63 10.74
N ALA A 114 -0.92 1.88 11.37
CA ALA A 114 -0.76 0.45 11.09
C ALA A 114 -2.01 -0.36 11.48
N THR A 115 -2.70 0.05 12.54
CA THR A 115 -4.00 -0.53 12.93
C THR A 115 -5.07 -0.19 11.89
N MET A 116 -5.12 1.05 11.42
CA MET A 116 -6.08 1.49 10.39
C MET A 116 -5.81 0.87 9.01
N ALA A 117 -4.55 0.62 8.68
CA ALA A 117 -4.12 -0.13 7.49
C ALA A 117 -4.24 -1.67 7.67
N ASN A 118 -4.79 -2.14 8.81
CA ASN A 118 -5.02 -3.55 9.12
C ASN A 118 -3.77 -4.43 9.05
N PHE A 119 -2.62 -3.93 9.49
CA PHE A 119 -1.44 -4.76 9.65
C PHE A 119 -1.70 -5.86 10.70
N PRO A 120 -1.24 -7.11 10.47
CA PRO A 120 -1.25 -8.16 11.49
C PRO A 120 -0.53 -7.68 12.76
N PRO A 121 -0.95 -8.10 13.97
CA PRO A 121 -0.32 -7.69 15.23
C PRO A 121 1.21 -7.83 15.23
N ALA A 122 1.72 -8.97 14.75
CA ALA A 122 3.17 -9.23 14.64
C ALA A 122 3.90 -8.27 13.70
N LYS A 123 3.21 -7.74 12.68
CA LYS A 123 3.77 -6.76 11.74
C LYS A 123 3.60 -5.32 12.27
N ARG A 124 2.55 -5.04 13.05
CA ARG A 124 2.39 -3.75 13.75
C ARG A 124 3.48 -3.50 14.77
N GLU A 125 3.87 -4.53 15.53
CA GLU A 125 4.99 -4.45 16.49
C GLU A 125 6.33 -4.04 15.84
N GLN A 126 6.45 -4.24 14.52
CA GLN A 126 7.63 -3.84 13.75
C GLN A 126 7.59 -2.37 13.32
N MET A 127 6.42 -1.71 13.36
CA MET A 127 6.23 -0.29 12.97
C MET A 127 6.69 0.65 14.08
N LYS A 128 8.00 0.64 14.34
CA LYS A 128 8.62 1.40 15.43
C LYS A 128 8.84 2.87 15.08
N ASP A 129 8.88 3.21 13.79
CA ASP A 129 9.05 4.57 13.29
C ASP A 129 8.31 4.81 11.97
N GLY A 130 8.17 6.09 11.61
CA GLY A 130 7.45 6.52 10.43
C GLY A 130 8.06 6.02 9.12
N VAL A 131 9.38 5.79 9.06
CA VAL A 131 10.04 5.30 7.83
C VAL A 131 9.65 3.85 7.59
N THR A 132 9.70 3.04 8.64
CA THR A 132 9.30 1.62 8.60
C THR A 132 7.83 1.48 8.19
N LEU A 133 6.96 2.29 8.78
CA LEU A 133 5.54 2.33 8.42
C LEU A 133 5.35 2.71 6.95
N MET A 134 5.99 3.80 6.50
CA MET A 134 5.84 4.28 5.14
C MET A 134 6.36 3.27 4.10
N ASN A 135 7.47 2.58 4.37
CA ASN A 135 7.94 1.47 3.54
C ASN A 135 6.91 0.35 3.47
N ALA A 136 6.33 -0.01 4.61
CA ALA A 136 5.37 -1.10 4.70
C ALA A 136 4.05 -0.77 3.97
N LEU A 137 3.60 0.49 4.05
CA LEU A 137 2.44 1.00 3.32
C LEU A 137 2.68 1.03 1.81
N GLU A 138 3.87 1.43 1.36
CA GLU A 138 4.26 1.38 -0.07
C GLU A 138 4.32 -0.07 -0.57
N GLY A 139 4.90 -0.97 0.21
CA GLY A 139 4.94 -2.41 -0.09
C GLY A 139 3.57 -3.08 -0.12
N MET A 140 2.57 -2.50 0.58
CA MET A 140 1.16 -2.89 0.49
C MET A 140 0.42 -2.24 -0.68
N GLY A 141 1.06 -1.30 -1.38
CA GLY A 141 0.46 -0.57 -2.49
C GLY A 141 -0.46 0.57 -2.06
N CYS A 142 -0.45 0.98 -0.78
CA CYS A 142 -1.29 2.08 -0.28
C CYS A 142 -0.91 3.45 -0.86
N TYR A 143 0.26 3.56 -1.48
CA TYR A 143 0.63 4.69 -2.32
C TYR A 143 1.77 4.33 -3.28
N LYS A 144 1.87 5.09 -4.36
CA LYS A 144 2.90 5.04 -5.41
C LYS A 144 3.13 6.45 -5.97
N GLU A 145 4.12 6.60 -6.86
CA GLU A 145 4.56 7.89 -7.39
C GLU A 145 3.43 8.80 -7.92
N HIS A 146 2.44 8.23 -8.62
CA HIS A 146 1.32 8.97 -9.19
C HIS A 146 -0.01 8.73 -8.47
N ASP A 147 -0.02 7.94 -7.40
CA ASP A 147 -1.23 7.61 -6.66
C ASP A 147 -0.95 7.62 -5.16
N VAL A 148 -1.28 8.73 -4.52
CA VAL A 148 -1.11 8.94 -3.07
C VAL A 148 -2.44 9.16 -2.35
N LYS A 149 -3.56 8.94 -3.04
CA LYS A 149 -4.90 9.25 -2.52
C LYS A 149 -5.26 8.38 -1.32
N GLU A 150 -4.90 7.10 -1.37
CA GLU A 150 -5.16 6.17 -0.27
C GLU A 150 -4.34 6.52 0.98
N LEU A 151 -3.05 6.86 0.82
CA LEU A 151 -2.22 7.40 1.89
C LEU A 151 -2.82 8.68 2.49
N LEU A 152 -3.30 9.61 1.66
CA LEU A 152 -3.92 10.84 2.13
C LEU A 152 -5.16 10.54 2.99
N VAL A 153 -6.07 9.70 2.49
CA VAL A 153 -7.28 9.28 3.23
C VAL A 153 -6.92 8.62 4.56
N LEU A 154 -5.90 7.76 4.56
CA LEU A 154 -5.44 7.06 5.75
C LEU A 154 -4.90 8.04 6.81
N LEU A 155 -4.06 9.00 6.40
CA LEU A 155 -3.51 10.01 7.29
C LEU A 155 -4.60 10.95 7.83
N THR A 156 -5.57 11.37 7.00
CA THR A 156 -6.70 12.20 7.43
C THR A 156 -7.61 11.48 8.44
N LYS A 157 -7.89 10.18 8.23
CA LYS A 157 -8.70 9.38 9.17
C LYS A 157 -8.04 9.15 10.52
N CYS A 158 -6.71 9.24 10.58
CA CYS A 158 -5.94 9.16 11.81
C CYS A 158 -5.70 10.53 12.46
N ASP A 159 -6.36 11.60 11.98
CA ASP A 159 -6.17 13.00 12.43
C ASP A 159 -4.73 13.53 12.28
N LEU A 160 -3.96 12.96 11.33
CA LEU A 160 -2.56 13.32 11.07
C LEU A 160 -2.46 14.45 10.05
N HIS A 161 -3.05 15.59 10.37
CA HIS A 161 -3.22 16.72 9.43
C HIS A 161 -1.89 17.22 8.83
N LYS A 162 -0.82 17.32 9.62
CA LYS A 162 0.50 17.77 9.11
C LYS A 162 1.08 16.81 8.07
N ALA A 163 0.94 15.50 8.31
CA ALA A 163 1.38 14.48 7.38
C ALA A 163 0.52 14.47 6.12
N ALA A 164 -0.80 14.64 6.26
CA ALA A 164 -1.73 14.74 5.13
C ALA A 164 -1.43 15.95 4.23
N THR A 165 -1.16 17.13 4.80
CA THR A 165 -0.80 18.33 4.03
C THR A 165 0.44 18.12 3.15
N ILE A 166 1.47 17.42 3.67
CA ILE A 166 2.68 17.10 2.91
C ILE A 166 2.35 16.24 1.67
N VAL A 167 1.44 15.27 1.82
CA VAL A 167 0.99 14.40 0.71
C VAL A 167 0.14 15.18 -0.30
N GLU A 168 -0.71 16.10 0.16
CA GLU A 168 -1.48 17.02 -0.70
C GLU A 168 -0.58 17.91 -1.54
N GLU A 169 0.43 18.54 -0.92
CA GLU A 169 1.40 19.38 -1.63
C GLU A 169 2.16 18.60 -2.71
N TYR A 170 2.54 17.35 -2.41
CA TYR A 170 3.15 16.44 -3.38
C TYR A 170 2.20 16.13 -4.54
N HIS A 171 0.95 15.79 -4.23
CA HIS A 171 -0.06 15.46 -5.25
C HIS A 171 -0.34 16.65 -6.19
N GLN A 172 -0.47 17.86 -5.63
CA GLN A 172 -0.70 19.07 -6.41
C GLN A 172 0.48 19.43 -7.32
N LYS A 173 1.72 19.30 -6.83
CA LYS A 173 2.93 19.56 -7.63
C LYS A 173 3.08 18.58 -8.79
N ASN A 174 2.79 17.29 -8.59
CA ASN A 174 2.90 16.28 -9.64
C ASN A 174 1.76 16.32 -10.67
N HIS A 175 0.56 16.78 -10.30
CA HIS A 175 -0.52 17.01 -11.27
C HIS A 175 -0.38 18.33 -12.04
N SER A 176 0.23 19.36 -11.45
CA SER A 176 0.44 20.66 -12.10
C SER A 176 1.61 20.65 -13.11
N ALA A 177 2.50 19.65 -13.06
CA ALA A 177 3.64 19.53 -13.97
C ALA A 177 3.30 18.98 -15.38
N ASN A 178 2.09 18.46 -15.60
CA ASN A 178 1.65 17.90 -16.89
C ASN A 178 0.72 18.82 -17.71
N GLY A 179 0.63 20.11 -17.34
CA GLY A 179 -0.36 21.03 -17.90
C GLY A 179 0.20 22.27 -18.59
N VAL A 180 1.26 22.19 -19.42
CA VAL A 180 1.67 23.35 -20.23
C VAL A 180 2.31 22.95 -21.59
N ASN A 181 1.51 22.98 -22.67
CA ASN A 181 1.80 23.59 -23.99
C ASN A 181 1.15 22.85 -25.18
N GLY A 182 0.43 23.59 -26.04
CA GLY A 182 0.21 23.16 -27.44
C GLY A 182 -1.13 23.52 -28.07
N SER A 183 -1.24 24.76 -28.53
CA SER A 183 -2.28 25.37 -29.36
C SER A 183 -2.82 24.56 -30.56
N ASN A 184 -4.11 24.79 -30.85
CA ASN A 184 -4.79 24.83 -32.16
C ASN A 184 -4.17 24.12 -33.37
N ALA A 185 -4.80 23.03 -33.84
CA ALA A 185 -5.02 22.76 -35.26
C ALA A 185 -6.18 21.76 -35.45
N ALA A 186 -7.13 22.10 -36.32
CA ALA A 186 -8.25 21.25 -36.69
C ALA A 186 -7.82 20.09 -37.60
N THR A 187 -8.37 18.90 -37.38
CA THR A 187 -8.85 17.97 -38.43
C THR A 187 -9.66 16.83 -37.81
N PRO A 188 -10.64 16.25 -38.54
CA PRO A 188 -11.70 15.42 -37.99
C PRO A 188 -11.50 13.91 -38.23
N ASP A 189 -12.35 13.13 -37.57
CA ASP A 189 -12.70 11.72 -37.82
C ASP A 189 -11.79 10.61 -37.26
N HIS A 190 -12.06 10.22 -36.02
CA HIS A 190 -12.47 8.84 -35.65
C HIS A 190 -13.05 8.86 -34.21
N PRO A 191 -14.16 8.16 -33.90
CA PRO A 191 -14.83 8.25 -32.61
C PRO A 191 -14.10 7.38 -31.58
N CYS A 192 -12.99 7.88 -31.03
CA CYS A 192 -12.53 7.45 -29.73
C CYS A 192 -13.47 8.08 -28.69
N ILE A 193 -14.39 7.28 -28.16
CA ILE A 193 -15.18 7.63 -26.98
C ILE A 193 -14.18 8.09 -25.91
N PRO A 194 -14.25 9.34 -25.43
CA PRO A 194 -13.44 9.77 -24.31
C PRO A 194 -13.87 8.93 -23.11
N VAL A 195 -12.93 8.18 -22.52
CA VAL A 195 -13.08 7.72 -21.15
C VAL A 195 -13.13 8.99 -20.31
N GLN A 196 -14.35 9.48 -20.06
CA GLN A 196 -14.58 10.58 -19.15
C GLN A 196 -14.01 10.16 -17.79
N PRO A 197 -13.26 11.05 -17.11
CA PRO A 197 -12.92 10.82 -15.72
C PRO A 197 -14.22 10.62 -14.94
N ASP A 198 -14.34 9.51 -14.21
CA ASP A 198 -15.53 9.18 -13.41
C ASP A 198 -15.97 10.39 -12.59
N ASP A 199 -17.09 10.97 -13.00
CA ASP A 199 -17.72 12.09 -12.33
C ASP A 199 -18.19 11.59 -10.95
N PRO A 200 -17.76 12.21 -9.82
CA PRO A 200 -18.12 11.79 -8.48
C PRO A 200 -19.63 11.92 -8.15
N THR A 201 -20.46 12.28 -9.12
CA THR A 201 -21.92 12.43 -9.02
C THR A 201 -22.72 11.23 -9.52
N VAL A 202 -22.11 10.23 -10.16
CA VAL A 202 -22.86 9.09 -10.71
C VAL A 202 -23.26 8.10 -9.60
N SER A 203 -24.55 8.06 -9.29
CA SER A 203 -25.15 7.14 -8.31
C SER A 203 -25.89 5.98 -9.00
N PRO A 204 -26.08 4.84 -8.33
CA PRO A 204 -26.86 3.74 -8.87
C PRO A 204 -28.33 4.12 -9.08
N ASN A 205 -28.94 3.57 -10.12
CA ASN A 205 -30.35 3.74 -10.41
C ASN A 205 -31.20 2.77 -9.58
N PHE A 206 -31.54 3.19 -8.37
CA PHE A 206 -32.40 2.41 -7.46
C PHE A 206 -33.88 2.34 -7.89
N ALA A 207 -34.28 3.03 -8.97
CA ALA A 207 -35.66 3.02 -9.46
C ALA A 207 -35.95 1.87 -10.47
N LEU A 208 -34.96 1.02 -10.77
CA LEU A 208 -35.15 -0.13 -11.65
C LEU A 208 -36.08 -1.17 -11.01
N SER A 209 -36.93 -1.79 -11.81
CA SER A 209 -38.02 -2.65 -11.32
C SER A 209 -37.53 -3.88 -10.56
N HIS A 210 -36.35 -4.40 -10.89
CA HIS A 210 -35.77 -5.60 -10.27
C HIS A 210 -34.92 -5.30 -9.02
N MET A 211 -34.80 -4.04 -8.61
CA MET A 211 -33.94 -3.65 -7.48
C MET A 211 -34.40 -4.26 -6.15
N GLU A 212 -35.70 -4.51 -6.00
CA GLU A 212 -36.26 -5.15 -4.81
C GLU A 212 -36.29 -6.69 -4.91
N ASP A 213 -35.91 -7.26 -6.06
CA ASP A 213 -35.86 -8.71 -6.23
C ASP A 213 -34.66 -9.32 -5.49
N GLU A 214 -34.80 -10.58 -5.07
CA GLU A 214 -33.68 -11.36 -4.53
C GLU A 214 -32.59 -11.52 -5.60
N ILE A 215 -31.33 -11.27 -5.23
CA ILE A 215 -30.23 -11.37 -6.18
C ILE A 215 -29.88 -12.85 -6.47
N PRO A 216 -29.91 -13.31 -7.72
CA PRO A 216 -29.55 -14.68 -8.06
C PRO A 216 -28.03 -14.90 -7.97
N GLU A 217 -27.62 -16.16 -7.76
CA GLU A 217 -26.20 -16.53 -7.63
C GLU A 217 -25.38 -16.16 -8.88
N CYS A 218 -25.97 -16.29 -10.08
CA CYS A 218 -25.30 -15.92 -11.32
C CYS A 218 -24.90 -14.43 -11.36
N LYS A 219 -25.71 -13.53 -10.79
CA LYS A 219 -25.38 -12.10 -10.70
C LYS A 219 -24.31 -11.83 -9.65
N LEU A 220 -24.32 -12.57 -8.53
CA LEU A 220 -23.23 -12.50 -7.56
C LEU A 220 -21.89 -12.94 -8.18
N ALA A 221 -21.90 -13.96 -9.04
CA ALA A 221 -20.70 -14.39 -9.76
C ALA A 221 -20.18 -13.30 -10.71
N GLN A 222 -21.06 -12.67 -11.48
CA GLN A 222 -20.68 -11.55 -12.37
C GLN A 222 -20.07 -10.37 -11.58
N VAL A 223 -20.65 -10.00 -10.43
CA VAL A 223 -20.09 -8.96 -9.56
C VAL A 223 -18.72 -9.39 -9.00
N ALA A 224 -18.58 -10.64 -8.58
CA ALA A 224 -17.35 -11.18 -8.02
C ALA A 224 -16.14 -11.09 -8.97
N GLU A 225 -16.38 -11.26 -10.27
CA GLU A 225 -15.36 -11.15 -11.32
C GLU A 225 -14.77 -9.73 -11.43
N VAL A 226 -15.59 -8.70 -11.23
CA VAL A 226 -15.19 -7.29 -11.42
C VAL A 226 -14.81 -6.56 -10.13
N MET A 227 -15.14 -7.10 -8.95
CA MET A 227 -14.83 -6.49 -7.64
C MET A 227 -13.32 -6.34 -7.35
N GLY A 228 -12.45 -7.10 -8.00
CA GLY A 228 -11.00 -7.03 -7.78
C GLY A 228 -10.58 -7.32 -6.32
N GLN A 229 -9.44 -6.79 -5.89
CA GLN A 229 -8.81 -7.17 -4.60
C GLN A 229 -9.46 -6.52 -3.36
N ARG A 230 -10.34 -5.52 -3.54
CA ARG A 230 -10.98 -4.78 -2.43
C ARG A 230 -12.13 -5.55 -1.77
N ALA A 231 -12.53 -6.71 -2.30
CA ALA A 231 -13.68 -7.48 -1.85
C ALA A 231 -13.57 -7.98 -0.40
N LYS A 232 -12.38 -8.34 0.08
CA LYS A 232 -12.18 -8.78 1.47
C LYS A 232 -12.50 -7.68 2.48
N ILE A 233 -12.05 -6.45 2.20
CA ILE A 233 -12.30 -5.29 3.06
C ILE A 233 -13.79 -4.96 3.02
N PHE A 234 -14.40 -5.00 1.85
CA PHE A 234 -15.84 -4.81 1.67
C PHE A 234 -16.67 -5.85 2.44
N ALA A 235 -16.27 -7.11 2.40
CA ALA A 235 -16.97 -8.21 3.07
C ALA A 235 -17.06 -8.01 4.59
N VAL A 236 -15.97 -7.54 5.21
CA VAL A 236 -15.95 -7.23 6.65
C VAL A 236 -16.72 -5.94 6.94
N ALA A 237 -16.46 -4.88 6.17
CA ALA A 237 -16.93 -3.53 6.52
C ALA A 237 -18.40 -3.27 6.16
N HIS A 238 -18.89 -3.82 5.04
CA HIS A 238 -20.21 -3.50 4.49
C HIS A 238 -21.12 -4.72 4.34
N LEU A 239 -20.56 -5.91 4.18
CA LEU A 239 -21.34 -7.15 4.27
C LEU A 239 -21.42 -7.68 5.71
N THR A 240 -20.68 -7.07 6.64
CA THR A 240 -20.64 -7.41 8.07
C THR A 240 -20.27 -8.87 8.35
N LEU A 241 -19.47 -9.48 7.48
CA LEU A 241 -18.93 -10.81 7.73
C LEU A 241 -17.89 -10.75 8.86
N THR A 242 -17.96 -11.73 9.75
CA THR A 242 -16.96 -11.95 10.79
C THR A 242 -15.65 -12.44 10.18
N THR A 243 -14.55 -12.28 10.92
CA THR A 243 -13.25 -12.79 10.52
C THR A 243 -13.27 -14.30 10.25
N VAL A 244 -14.07 -15.07 10.99
CA VAL A 244 -14.20 -16.53 10.84
C VAL A 244 -14.94 -16.89 9.54
N GLU A 245 -15.99 -16.15 9.20
CA GLU A 245 -16.71 -16.33 7.94
C GLU A 245 -15.81 -16.01 6.74
N VAL A 246 -15.05 -14.90 6.81
CA VAL A 246 -14.08 -14.52 5.76
C VAL A 246 -12.97 -15.55 5.60
N GLN A 247 -12.42 -16.08 6.69
CA GLN A 247 -11.41 -17.14 6.63
C GLN A 247 -11.97 -18.44 6.03
N SER A 248 -13.21 -18.80 6.36
CA SER A 248 -13.90 -19.95 5.77
C SER A 248 -14.12 -19.77 4.26
N CYS A 249 -14.44 -18.54 3.81
CA CYS A 249 -14.60 -18.22 2.39
C CYS A 249 -13.29 -18.32 1.60
N GLU A 250 -12.14 -18.08 2.25
CA GLU A 250 -10.81 -18.16 1.63
C GLU A 250 -10.25 -19.58 1.59
N TYR A 251 -10.76 -20.48 2.43
CA TYR A 251 -10.29 -21.85 2.53
C TYR A 251 -10.56 -22.63 1.23
N ASN A 252 -9.52 -23.20 0.62
CA ASN A 252 -9.57 -23.97 -0.64
C ASN A 252 -10.10 -23.21 -1.87
N THR A 253 -9.87 -21.90 -1.95
CA THR A 253 -10.18 -21.10 -3.16
C THR A 253 -8.94 -20.89 -4.02
N ASN A 254 -9.09 -21.06 -5.34
CA ASN A 254 -7.96 -20.99 -6.28
C ASN A 254 -7.85 -19.64 -6.99
N THR A 255 -8.95 -18.89 -7.10
CA THR A 255 -8.98 -17.59 -7.79
C THR A 255 -9.46 -16.45 -6.90
N LEU A 256 -9.22 -15.22 -7.34
CA LEU A 256 -9.76 -14.03 -6.68
C LEU A 256 -11.27 -13.94 -6.84
N ALA A 257 -11.79 -14.29 -8.02
CA ALA A 257 -13.24 -14.30 -8.29
C ALA A 257 -13.96 -15.31 -7.38
N ASP A 258 -13.42 -16.52 -7.19
CA ASP A 258 -14.03 -17.53 -6.30
C ASP A 258 -14.12 -17.02 -4.85
N ARG A 259 -13.08 -16.33 -4.37
CA ARG A 259 -13.07 -15.72 -3.02
C ARG A 259 -14.13 -14.64 -2.90
N ASN A 260 -14.19 -13.74 -3.89
CA ASN A 260 -15.15 -12.66 -3.93
C ASN A 260 -16.59 -13.21 -3.95
N PHE A 261 -16.82 -14.25 -4.76
CA PHE A 261 -18.10 -14.94 -4.84
C PHE A 261 -18.47 -15.58 -3.51
N ASN A 262 -17.53 -16.26 -2.84
CA ASN A 262 -17.78 -16.85 -1.53
C ASN A 262 -18.14 -15.80 -0.47
N TYR A 263 -17.53 -14.61 -0.48
CA TYR A 263 -17.95 -13.53 0.43
C TYR A 263 -19.39 -13.08 0.16
N LEU A 264 -19.75 -12.91 -1.12
CA LEU A 264 -21.10 -12.52 -1.51
C LEU A 264 -22.13 -13.60 -1.17
N MET A 265 -21.78 -14.87 -1.34
CA MET A 265 -22.62 -16.00 -0.94
C MET A 265 -22.79 -16.09 0.57
N ALA A 266 -21.73 -15.93 1.35
CA ALA A 266 -21.81 -15.89 2.81
C ALA A 266 -22.70 -14.74 3.30
N TRP A 267 -22.59 -13.57 2.67
CA TRP A 267 -23.50 -12.45 2.92
C TRP A 267 -24.95 -12.79 2.58
N LYS A 268 -25.21 -13.37 1.40
CA LYS A 268 -26.54 -13.78 0.98
C LYS A 268 -27.14 -14.80 1.96
N SER A 269 -26.38 -15.82 2.37
CA SER A 269 -26.83 -16.80 3.36
C SER A 269 -27.15 -16.19 4.73
N LYS A 270 -26.40 -15.15 5.13
CA LYS A 270 -26.61 -14.43 6.39
C LYS A 270 -27.85 -13.53 6.36
N VAL A 271 -28.09 -12.88 5.22
CA VAL A 271 -29.18 -11.91 5.04
C VAL A 271 -30.50 -12.58 4.63
N GLY A 272 -30.45 -13.75 3.99
CA GLY A 272 -31.63 -14.50 3.56
C GLY A 272 -32.37 -13.81 2.42
N GLU A 273 -33.71 -13.85 2.47
CA GLU A 273 -34.60 -13.27 1.44
C GLU A 273 -34.43 -11.74 1.27
N GLU A 274 -33.84 -11.05 2.25
CA GLU A 274 -33.52 -9.62 2.13
C GLU A 274 -32.25 -9.32 1.31
N ALA A 275 -31.59 -10.35 0.75
CA ALA A 275 -30.41 -10.19 -0.09
C ALA A 275 -30.82 -9.71 -1.50
N THR A 276 -31.28 -8.46 -1.60
CA THR A 276 -31.78 -7.87 -2.85
C THR A 276 -30.70 -7.18 -3.67
N TYR A 277 -30.96 -6.95 -4.96
CA TYR A 277 -30.10 -6.15 -5.84
C TYR A 277 -29.80 -4.77 -5.22
N LYS A 278 -30.82 -4.09 -4.72
CA LYS A 278 -30.71 -2.77 -4.08
C LYS A 278 -29.78 -2.80 -2.89
N LYS A 279 -29.94 -3.76 -1.97
CA LYS A 279 -29.15 -3.84 -0.75
C LYS A 279 -27.66 -4.05 -1.05
N LEU A 280 -27.34 -4.93 -2.02
CA LEU A 280 -25.96 -5.12 -2.45
C LEU A 280 -25.42 -3.87 -3.16
N CYS A 281 -26.21 -3.27 -4.05
CA CYS A 281 -25.81 -2.09 -4.81
C CYS A 281 -25.55 -0.88 -3.89
N GLU A 282 -26.40 -0.65 -2.88
CA GLU A 282 -26.17 0.35 -1.85
C GLU A 282 -24.86 0.11 -1.09
N ASN A 283 -24.58 -1.14 -0.72
CA ASN A 283 -23.34 -1.48 -0.02
C ASN A 283 -22.12 -1.23 -0.90
N LEU A 284 -22.14 -1.66 -2.16
CA LEU A 284 -21.05 -1.44 -3.11
C LEU A 284 -20.80 0.06 -3.35
N HIS A 285 -21.88 0.84 -3.51
CA HIS A 285 -21.80 2.28 -3.69
C HIS A 285 -21.30 3.01 -2.43
N LYS A 286 -21.82 2.66 -1.25
CA LYS A 286 -21.36 3.23 0.05
C LYS A 286 -19.87 2.94 0.29
N PHE A 287 -19.38 1.78 -0.14
CA PHE A 287 -17.96 1.42 -0.08
C PHE A 287 -17.10 2.05 -1.20
N LYS A 288 -17.74 2.77 -2.13
CA LYS A 288 -17.09 3.42 -3.28
C LYS A 288 -16.36 2.43 -4.18
N PHE A 289 -17.02 1.34 -4.53
CA PHE A 289 -16.62 0.59 -5.72
C PHE A 289 -16.86 1.42 -6.99
N SER A 290 -16.04 1.17 -8.03
CA SER A 290 -16.21 1.83 -9.32
C SER A 290 -17.57 1.49 -9.92
N LYS A 291 -18.04 2.35 -10.84
CA LYS A 291 -19.30 2.13 -11.57
C LYS A 291 -19.36 0.76 -12.23
N GLU A 292 -18.24 0.29 -12.76
CA GLU A 292 -18.12 -1.03 -13.39
C GLU A 292 -18.59 -2.18 -12.48
N VAL A 293 -18.42 -2.06 -11.16
CA VAL A 293 -18.76 -3.15 -10.23
C VAL A 293 -20.25 -3.17 -9.90
N TRP A 294 -20.84 -2.01 -9.59
CA TRP A 294 -22.25 -1.95 -9.20
C TRP A 294 -23.21 -1.84 -10.39
N SER A 295 -22.74 -1.39 -11.57
CA SER A 295 -23.58 -1.36 -12.78
C SER A 295 -23.94 -2.76 -13.31
N VAL A 296 -23.19 -3.80 -12.93
CA VAL A 296 -23.57 -5.21 -13.17
C VAL A 296 -24.96 -5.53 -12.61
N LEU A 297 -25.33 -4.87 -11.50
CA LEU A 297 -26.61 -5.05 -10.83
C LEU A 297 -27.76 -4.28 -11.48
N GLU A 298 -27.47 -3.36 -12.40
CA GLU A 298 -28.47 -2.58 -13.13
C GLU A 298 -28.92 -3.26 -14.42
N ILE A 299 -28.16 -4.24 -14.90
CA ILE A 299 -28.44 -4.97 -16.15
C ILE A 299 -29.33 -6.16 -15.85
N VAL A 300 -30.56 -6.13 -16.40
CA VAL A 300 -31.47 -7.28 -16.44
C VAL A 300 -31.12 -8.13 -17.66
N ASP A 301 -30.95 -9.44 -17.45
CA ASP A 301 -30.76 -10.41 -18.54
C ASP A 301 -32.09 -10.75 -19.23
#